data_AF-A0AAP9CFY0-F1
#
_entry.id   AF-A0AAP9CFY0-F1
#
_cell.length_a   1.000
_cell.length_b   1.000
_cell.length_c   1.000
_cell.angle_alpha   90.00
_cell.angle_beta   90.00
_cell.angle_gamma   90.00
#
_symmetry.space_group_name_H-M   'P 1'
#
loop_
_entity.id
_entity.type
_entity.pdbx_description
1 polymer ?
#
loop_
_entity_poly.entity_id
_entity_poly.type
_entity_poly.pdbx_seq_one_letter_code
_entity_poly.pdbx_strand_id
1 'polypeptide(L)'
;MSDLDFKRKKFEKILNIRVYDRKLSENDLMNINSKISEIEEFLEGISKDLNRLNGIDVFLKGNYLDYLTSKKKEELKKLVKFRHEYDKYHDIYLKKYGAEKKVSMLIESLNSTIIKEKIKSENLVLDEYVNYKICKELGNINE
;
A
#
# COMPACT_ATOMS: atom_id res chain seq x y z
N MET A 1 30.23 -10.72 7.92
CA MET A 1 28.84 -10.23 7.92
C MET A 1 28.09 -11.00 8.98
N SER A 2 27.41 -10.34 9.92
CA SER A 2 26.65 -11.06 10.96
C SER A 2 25.51 -11.87 10.31
N ASP A 3 25.12 -13.00 10.91
CA ASP A 3 23.97 -13.80 10.44
C ASP A 3 22.68 -12.95 10.38
N LEU A 4 22.53 -12.01 11.31
CA LEU A 4 21.42 -11.05 11.33
C LEU A 4 21.45 -10.06 10.16
N ASP A 5 22.64 -9.55 9.78
CA ASP A 5 22.77 -8.68 8.61
C ASP A 5 22.41 -9.41 7.30
N PHE A 6 22.78 -10.68 7.19
CA PHE A 6 22.42 -11.50 6.05
C PHE A 6 20.91 -11.73 5.97
N LYS A 7 20.28 -12.08 7.10
CA LYS A 7 18.82 -12.22 7.22
C LYS A 7 18.09 -10.92 6.86
N ARG A 8 18.62 -9.76 7.30
CA ARG A 8 18.05 -8.45 6.96
C ARG A 8 18.03 -8.21 5.45
N LYS A 9 19.18 -8.38 4.77
CA LYS A 9 19.26 -8.24 3.32
C LYS A 9 18.29 -9.16 2.58
N LYS A 10 18.06 -10.37 3.09
CA LYS A 10 17.09 -11.31 2.52
C LYS A 10 15.65 -10.78 2.66
N PHE A 11 15.29 -10.25 3.82
CA PHE A 11 13.96 -9.66 4.03
C PHE A 11 13.75 -8.40 3.21
N GLU A 12 14.76 -7.54 3.05
CA GLU A 12 14.68 -6.35 2.18
C GLU A 12 14.38 -6.74 0.71
N LYS A 13 15.03 -7.79 0.19
CA LYS A 13 14.71 -8.31 -1.14
C LYS A 13 13.26 -8.79 -1.25
N ILE A 14 12.78 -9.53 -0.24
CA ILE A 14 11.39 -10.00 -0.19
C ILE A 14 10.43 -8.81 -0.12
N LEU A 15 10.75 -7.79 0.67
CA LEU A 15 9.93 -6.58 0.79
C LEU A 15 9.79 -5.90 -0.58
N ASN A 16 10.88 -5.72 -1.32
CA ASN A 16 10.83 -5.09 -2.64
C ASN A 16 9.92 -5.85 -3.62
N ILE A 17 9.98 -7.17 -3.63
CA ILE A 17 9.08 -8.01 -4.46
C ILE A 17 7.63 -7.79 -4.05
N ARG A 18 7.33 -7.77 -2.74
CA ARG A 18 5.96 -7.57 -2.23
C ARG A 18 5.43 -6.16 -2.51
N VAL A 19 6.26 -5.13 -2.38
CA VAL A 19 5.90 -3.74 -2.72
C VAL A 19 5.52 -3.65 -4.19
N TYR A 20 6.31 -4.29 -5.07
CA TYR A 20 6.00 -4.33 -6.49
C TYR A 20 4.69 -5.07 -6.77
N ASP A 21 4.49 -6.25 -6.18
CA ASP A 21 3.27 -7.04 -6.34
C ASP A 21 2.01 -6.33 -5.83
N ARG A 22 2.12 -5.60 -4.70
CA ARG A 22 1.04 -4.75 -4.18
C ARG A 22 0.70 -3.64 -5.16
N LYS A 23 1.71 -2.93 -5.69
CA LYS A 23 1.51 -1.84 -6.66
C LYS A 23 0.78 -2.31 -7.92
N LEU A 24 1.05 -3.53 -8.39
CA LEU A 24 0.30 -4.09 -9.52
C LEU A 24 -1.20 -4.19 -9.21
N SER A 25 -1.56 -4.70 -8.02
CA SER A 25 -2.97 -4.78 -7.61
C SER A 25 -3.61 -3.42 -7.31
N GLU A 26 -2.81 -2.44 -6.88
CA GLU A 26 -3.27 -1.06 -6.75
C GLU A 26 -3.63 -0.46 -8.11
N ASN A 27 -2.86 -0.75 -9.16
CA ASN A 27 -3.20 -0.33 -10.52
C ASN A 27 -4.50 -0.97 -11.02
N ASP A 28 -4.73 -2.26 -10.73
CA ASP A 28 -5.99 -2.94 -11.08
C ASP A 28 -7.20 -2.24 -10.44
N LEU A 29 -7.08 -1.85 -9.17
CA LEU A 29 -8.09 -1.06 -8.45
C LEU A 29 -8.32 0.30 -9.08
N MET A 30 -7.25 1.03 -9.39
CA MET A 30 -7.35 2.35 -10.04
C MET A 30 -8.05 2.25 -11.40
N ASN A 31 -7.76 1.21 -12.18
CA ASN A 31 -8.38 0.99 -13.49
C ASN A 31 -9.88 0.69 -13.41
N ILE A 32 -10.32 -0.05 -12.40
CA ILE A 32 -11.76 -0.26 -12.19
C ILE A 32 -12.40 1.01 -11.65
N ASN A 33 -11.74 1.71 -10.74
CA ASN A 33 -12.26 2.95 -10.18
C ASN A 33 -12.45 4.02 -11.27
N SER A 34 -11.52 4.14 -12.24
CA SER A 34 -11.67 5.08 -13.34
C SER A 34 -12.90 4.78 -14.21
N LYS A 35 -13.16 3.49 -14.50
CA LYS A 35 -14.36 3.06 -15.24
C LYS A 35 -15.66 3.34 -14.46
N ILE A 36 -15.62 3.21 -13.14
CA ILE A 36 -16.74 3.58 -12.27
C ILE A 36 -16.99 5.09 -12.35
N SER A 37 -15.92 5.90 -12.24
CA SER A 37 -16.01 7.36 -12.34
C SER A 37 -16.55 7.83 -13.68
N GLU A 38 -16.13 7.23 -14.80
CA GLU A 38 -16.67 7.55 -16.13
C GLU A 38 -18.20 7.36 -16.21
N ILE A 39 -18.72 6.30 -15.59
CA ILE A 39 -20.17 6.04 -15.54
C ILE A 39 -20.86 7.06 -14.64
N GLU A 40 -20.29 7.37 -13.48
CA GLU A 40 -20.85 8.33 -12.54
C GLU A 40 -20.90 9.75 -13.16
N GLU A 41 -19.84 10.17 -13.86
CA GLU A 41 -19.81 11.43 -14.62
C GLU A 41 -20.89 11.47 -15.72
N PHE A 42 -21.07 10.36 -16.46
CA PHE A 42 -22.15 10.27 -17.44
C PHE A 42 -23.53 10.45 -16.79
N LEU A 43 -23.78 9.78 -15.66
CA LEU A 43 -25.06 9.86 -14.94
C LEU A 43 -25.33 11.27 -14.41
N GLU A 44 -24.32 11.97 -13.90
CA GLU A 44 -24.43 13.38 -13.52
C GLU A 44 -24.69 14.29 -14.74
N GLY A 45 -24.03 14.00 -15.86
CA GLY A 45 -24.16 14.74 -17.13
C GLY A 45 -25.58 14.75 -17.67
N ILE A 46 -26.34 13.66 -17.51
CA ILE A 46 -27.75 13.56 -17.93
C ILE A 46 -28.59 14.71 -17.36
N SER A 47 -28.38 15.07 -16.09
CA SER A 47 -29.14 16.15 -15.44
C SER A 47 -28.89 17.52 -16.09
N LYS A 48 -27.65 17.77 -16.53
CA LYS A 48 -27.24 19.00 -17.20
C LYS A 48 -27.78 19.07 -18.63
N ASP A 49 -27.81 17.94 -19.33
CA ASP A 49 -28.34 17.85 -20.68
C ASP A 49 -29.86 18.05 -20.73
N LEU A 50 -30.60 17.55 -19.72
CA LEU A 50 -32.05 17.75 -19.61
C LEU A 50 -32.43 19.24 -19.53
N ASN A 51 -31.64 20.07 -18.85
CA ASN A 51 -31.87 21.52 -18.75
C ASN A 51 -31.70 22.24 -20.10
N ARG A 52 -30.92 21.67 -21.03
CA ARG A 52 -30.66 22.22 -22.36
C ARG A 52 -31.74 21.89 -23.39
N LEU A 53 -32.67 20.99 -23.06
CA LEU A 53 -33.78 20.59 -23.94
C LEU A 53 -34.97 21.56 -23.92
N ASN A 54 -34.85 22.71 -23.26
CA ASN A 54 -35.86 23.77 -23.29
C ASN A 54 -35.82 24.49 -24.64
N GLY A 55 -36.89 24.40 -25.42
CA GLY A 55 -37.01 25.03 -26.74
C GLY A 55 -36.71 24.13 -27.95
N ILE A 56 -36.42 22.84 -27.74
CA ILE A 56 -36.27 21.85 -28.82
C ILE A 56 -37.63 21.25 -29.18
N ASP A 57 -37.80 20.88 -30.45
CA ASP A 57 -38.95 20.14 -30.96
C ASP A 57 -39.30 18.90 -30.11
N VAL A 58 -40.60 18.68 -29.88
CA VAL A 58 -41.12 17.66 -28.97
C VAL A 58 -40.74 16.25 -29.42
N PHE A 59 -40.72 15.99 -30.73
CA PHE A 59 -40.39 14.68 -31.28
C PHE A 59 -38.90 14.36 -31.10
N LEU A 60 -38.03 15.33 -31.39
CA LEU A 60 -36.58 15.20 -31.16
C LEU A 60 -36.25 15.03 -29.67
N LYS A 61 -36.96 15.76 -28.81
CA LYS A 61 -36.84 15.64 -27.35
C LYS A 61 -37.22 14.23 -26.87
N GLY A 62 -38.32 13.67 -27.39
CA GLY A 62 -38.75 12.30 -27.07
C GLY A 62 -37.69 11.25 -27.43
N ASN A 63 -37.20 11.27 -28.67
CA ASN A 63 -36.17 10.32 -29.13
C ASN A 63 -34.88 10.39 -28.30
N TYR A 64 -34.47 11.60 -27.92
CA TYR A 64 -33.27 11.78 -27.09
C TYR A 64 -33.47 11.26 -25.67
N LEU A 65 -34.65 11.46 -25.07
CA LEU A 65 -34.98 10.92 -23.75
C LEU A 65 -35.03 9.38 -23.75
N ASP A 66 -35.57 8.78 -24.80
CA ASP A 66 -35.60 7.32 -24.95
C ASP A 66 -34.19 6.76 -25.07
N TYR A 67 -33.33 7.40 -25.88
CA TYR A 67 -31.91 7.06 -25.98
C TYR A 67 -31.20 7.14 -24.63
N LEU A 68 -31.33 8.26 -23.91
CA LEU A 68 -30.71 8.46 -22.59
C LEU A 68 -31.20 7.43 -21.57
N THR A 69 -32.49 7.10 -21.59
CA THR A 69 -33.09 6.11 -20.69
C THR A 69 -32.53 4.71 -20.95
N SER A 70 -32.44 4.32 -22.24
CA SER A 70 -31.85 3.04 -22.64
C SER A 70 -30.38 2.96 -22.21
N LYS A 71 -29.58 3.98 -22.56
CA LYS A 71 -28.15 4.04 -22.22
C LYS A 71 -27.91 4.04 -20.71
N LYS A 72 -28.69 4.82 -19.94
CA LYS A 72 -28.64 4.83 -18.48
C LYS A 72 -28.84 3.42 -17.89
N LYS A 73 -29.80 2.66 -18.42
CA LYS A 73 -30.06 1.29 -17.98
C LYS A 73 -28.88 0.37 -18.26
N GLU A 74 -28.19 0.53 -19.38
CA GLU A 74 -26.99 -0.23 -19.72
C GLU A 74 -25.81 0.13 -18.81
N GLU A 75 -25.55 1.42 -18.61
CA GLU A 75 -24.45 1.89 -17.77
C GLU A 75 -24.63 1.48 -16.31
N LEU A 76 -25.86 1.51 -15.76
CA LEU A 76 -26.13 1.01 -14.41
C LEU A 76 -25.85 -0.49 -14.28
N LYS A 77 -26.12 -1.30 -15.31
CA LYS A 77 -25.75 -2.72 -15.30
C LYS A 77 -24.23 -2.92 -15.30
N LYS A 78 -23.48 -2.11 -16.05
CA LYS A 78 -22.02 -2.13 -16.04
C LYS A 78 -21.46 -1.71 -14.68
N LEU A 79 -22.03 -0.67 -14.07
CA LEU A 79 -21.63 -0.16 -12.76
C LEU A 79 -21.71 -1.25 -11.68
N VAL A 80 -22.79 -2.03 -11.66
CA VAL A 80 -22.93 -3.16 -10.71
C VAL A 80 -21.81 -4.19 -10.91
N LYS A 81 -21.46 -4.51 -12.16
CA LYS A 81 -20.35 -5.43 -12.47
C LYS A 81 -19.01 -4.86 -12.01
N PHE A 82 -18.73 -3.59 -12.32
CA PHE A 82 -17.49 -2.95 -11.91
C PHE A 82 -17.35 -2.81 -10.40
N ARG A 83 -18.43 -2.54 -9.66
CA ARG A 83 -18.41 -2.53 -8.19
C ARG A 83 -18.06 -3.91 -7.64
N HIS A 84 -18.63 -4.97 -8.20
CA HIS A 84 -18.26 -6.34 -7.79
C HIS A 84 -16.80 -6.70 -8.12
N GLU A 85 -16.30 -6.28 -9.30
CA GLU A 85 -14.89 -6.44 -9.65
C GLU A 85 -13.97 -5.63 -8.74
N TYR A 86 -14.37 -4.41 -8.37
CA TYR A 86 -13.66 -3.56 -7.43
C TYR A 86 -13.49 -4.27 -6.08
N ASP A 87 -14.58 -4.79 -5.50
CA ASP A 87 -14.53 -5.51 -4.22
C ASP A 87 -13.55 -6.70 -4.28
N LYS A 88 -13.59 -7.46 -5.38
CA LYS A 88 -12.65 -8.57 -5.60
C LYS A 88 -11.19 -8.12 -5.64
N TYR A 89 -10.89 -7.05 -6.39
CA TYR A 89 -9.52 -6.51 -6.44
C TYR A 89 -9.10 -5.88 -5.11
N HIS A 90 -10.04 -5.30 -4.38
CA HIS A 90 -9.80 -4.71 -3.07
C HIS A 90 -9.39 -5.77 -2.06
N ASP A 91 -10.06 -6.92 -2.04
CA ASP A 91 -9.67 -8.06 -1.20
C ASP A 91 -8.27 -8.58 -1.53
N ILE A 92 -7.93 -8.66 -2.82
CA ILE A 92 -6.59 -9.06 -3.27
C ILE A 92 -5.54 -8.04 -2.81
N TYR A 93 -5.82 -6.75 -2.99
CA TYR A 93 -4.96 -5.66 -2.54
C TYR A 93 -4.70 -5.73 -1.04
N LEU A 94 -5.75 -5.89 -0.22
CA LEU A 94 -5.62 -5.98 1.23
C LEU A 94 -4.74 -7.16 1.66
N LYS A 95 -4.90 -8.32 1.01
CA LYS A 95 -4.03 -9.49 1.28
C LYS A 95 -2.57 -9.19 0.96
N LYS A 96 -2.29 -8.56 -0.18
CA LYS A 96 -0.92 -8.20 -0.58
C LYS A 96 -0.32 -7.13 0.35
N TYR A 97 -1.09 -6.11 0.69
CA TYR A 97 -0.71 -5.07 1.64
C TYR A 97 -0.38 -5.65 3.03
N GLY A 98 -1.23 -6.54 3.54
CA GLY A 98 -0.97 -7.21 4.83
C GLY A 98 0.31 -8.06 4.79
N ALA A 99 0.59 -8.72 3.68
CA ALA A 99 1.81 -9.51 3.52
C ALA A 99 3.08 -8.65 3.40
N GLU A 100 3.00 -7.51 2.71
CA GLU A 100 4.05 -6.48 2.68
C GLU A 100 4.33 -5.97 4.10
N LYS A 101 3.28 -5.59 4.83
CA LYS A 101 3.40 -5.00 6.16
C LYS A 101 4.04 -5.94 7.18
N LYS A 102 3.72 -7.24 7.11
CA LYS A 102 4.38 -8.27 7.93
C LYS A 102 5.90 -8.31 7.72
N VAL A 103 6.36 -8.21 6.48
CA VAL A 103 7.81 -8.21 6.20
C VAL A 103 8.47 -6.92 6.68
N SER A 104 7.81 -5.77 6.50
CA SER A 104 8.28 -4.49 7.05
C SER A 104 8.46 -4.55 8.57
N MET A 105 7.48 -5.07 9.31
CA MET A 105 7.57 -5.25 10.77
C MET A 105 8.71 -6.19 11.19
N LEU A 106 8.96 -7.26 10.42
CA LEU A 106 10.07 -8.17 10.67
C LEU A 106 11.43 -7.48 10.50
N ILE A 107 11.58 -6.65 9.46
CA ILE A 107 12.81 -5.86 9.24
C ILE A 107 13.03 -4.87 10.39
N GLU A 108 11.99 -4.16 10.83
CA GLU A 108 12.05 -3.23 11.96
C GLU A 108 12.48 -3.92 13.26
N SER A 109 11.90 -5.09 13.54
CA SER A 109 12.24 -5.91 14.71
C SER A 109 13.69 -6.43 14.64
N LEU A 110 14.13 -6.86 13.46
CA LEU A 110 15.49 -7.34 13.24
C LEU A 110 16.52 -6.22 13.40
N ASN A 111 16.25 -5.03 12.85
CA ASN A 111 17.11 -3.85 13.04
C ASN A 111 17.24 -3.49 14.53
N SER A 112 16.14 -3.53 15.26
CA SER A 112 16.14 -3.28 16.71
C SER A 112 17.01 -4.30 17.47
N THR A 113 17.00 -5.56 17.02
CA THR A 113 17.81 -6.63 17.62
C THR A 113 19.30 -6.44 17.32
N ILE A 114 19.65 -6.13 16.07
CA ILE A 114 21.04 -5.84 15.66
C ILE A 114 21.62 -4.68 16.47
N ILE A 115 20.85 -3.61 16.66
CA ILE A 115 21.28 -2.44 17.45
C ILE A 115 21.54 -2.84 18.91
N LYS A 116 20.65 -3.62 19.52
CA LYS A 116 20.82 -4.09 20.91
C LYS A 116 22.05 -4.95 21.09
N GLU A 117 22.32 -5.87 20.17
CA GLU A 117 23.52 -6.70 20.21
C GLU A 117 24.80 -5.87 20.10
N LYS A 118 24.81 -4.88 19.19
CA LYS A 118 25.94 -3.97 19.04
C LYS A 118 26.23 -3.19 20.32
N ILE A 119 25.21 -2.57 20.93
CA ILE A 119 25.34 -1.85 22.21
C ILE A 119 25.88 -2.78 23.30
N LYS A 120 25.36 -4.01 23.40
CA LYS A 120 25.83 -5.00 24.38
C LYS A 120 27.31 -5.33 24.18
N SER A 121 27.75 -5.50 22.93
CA SER A 121 29.16 -5.79 22.62
C SER A 121 30.09 -4.62 22.94
N GLU A 122 29.67 -3.38 22.67
CA GLU A 122 30.44 -2.18 22.98
C GLU A 122 30.58 -1.96 24.49
N ASN A 123 29.50 -2.21 25.24
CA ASN A 123 29.53 -2.14 26.71
C ASN A 123 30.49 -3.17 27.31
N LEU A 124 30.50 -4.41 26.81
CA LEU A 124 31.44 -5.44 27.28
C LEU A 124 32.90 -5.03 27.10
N VAL A 125 33.24 -4.44 25.95
CA VAL A 125 34.60 -3.94 25.68
C VAL A 125 34.98 -2.79 26.61
N LEU A 126 34.03 -1.89 26.90
CA LEU A 126 34.24 -0.80 27.86
C LEU A 126 34.44 -1.33 29.27
N ASP A 127 33.63 -2.31 29.71
CA ASP A 127 33.76 -2.95 31.01
C ASP A 127 35.11 -3.66 31.16
N GLU A 128 35.54 -4.40 30.14
CA GLU A 128 36.87 -5.03 30.09
C GLU A 128 38.00 -4.00 30.18
N TYR A 129 37.89 -2.89 29.44
CA TYR A 129 38.88 -1.82 29.47
C TYR A 129 38.97 -1.14 30.85
N VAL A 130 37.83 -0.83 31.47
CA VAL A 130 37.77 -0.26 32.81
C VAL A 130 38.39 -1.22 33.83
N ASN A 131 38.01 -2.50 33.78
CA ASN A 131 38.57 -3.53 34.66
C ASN A 131 40.09 -3.66 34.49
N TYR A 132 40.60 -3.67 33.25
CA TYR A 132 42.03 -3.68 32.99
C TYR A 132 42.74 -2.46 33.63
N LYS A 133 42.16 -1.26 33.49
CA LYS A 133 42.74 -0.04 34.06
C LYS A 133 42.79 -0.09 35.59
N ILE A 134 41.70 -0.54 36.24
CA ILE A 134 41.64 -0.72 37.70
C ILE A 134 42.69 -1.74 38.16
N CYS A 135 42.77 -2.91 37.51
CA CYS A 135 43.75 -3.93 37.87
C CYS A 135 45.19 -3.43 37.71
N LYS A 136 45.48 -2.64 36.67
CA LYS A 136 46.80 -2.04 36.46
C LYS A 136 47.15 -1.03 37.55
N GLU A 137 46.21 -0.18 37.95
CA GLU A 137 46.41 0.78 39.05
C GLU A 137 46.64 0.06 40.38
N LEU A 138 45.87 -1.00 40.68
CA LEU A 138 46.07 -1.81 41.89
C LEU A 138 47.41 -2.56 41.92
N GLY A 139 47.88 -3.06 40.77
CA GLY A 139 49.19 -3.71 40.65
C GLY A 139 50.36 -2.78 40.96
N ASN A 140 50.25 -1.50 40.56
CA ASN A 140 51.28 -0.48 40.82
C ASN A 140 51.29 0.05 42.27
N ILE A 141 50.26 -0.22 43.08
CA ILE A 141 50.18 0.22 44.49
C ILE A 141 50.90 -0.77 45.43
N ASN A 142 51.23 -1.97 44.96
CA ASN A 142 51.85 -3.05 45.74
C ASN A 142 53.37 -3.23 45.48
N GLU A 143 54.01 -2.34 44.70
CA GLU A 143 55.47 -2.19 44.59
C GLU A 143 55.96 -1.02 45.48
#